data_AF-A0A3M8PEI3-F1
#
_entry.id   AF-A0A3M8PEI3-F1
#
_cell.length_a   1.000
_cell.length_b   1.000
_cell.length_c   1.000
_cell.angle_alpha   90.00
_cell.angle_beta   90.00
_cell.angle_gamma   90.00
#
_symmetry.space_group_name_H-M   'P 1'
#
loop_
_entity.id
_entity.type
_entity.pdbx_description
1 polymer ?
#
loop_
_entity_poly.entity_id
_entity_poly.type
_entity_poly.pdbx_seq_one_letter_code
_entity_poly.pdbx_strand_id
1 'polypeptide(L)'
;MKKNDVESGELLPDSPEKFAKDNRNELLYLMCDLEILDRDILVRRFFQGMENEEIARHMGLKEAAVAERIAYAIGLRNDWVVS
;
A
#
# COMPACT_ATOMS: atom_id res chain seq x y z
N MET A 1 -1.77 -26.77 -33.97
CA MET A 1 -1.57 -25.97 -32.75
C MET A 1 -1.23 -24.55 -33.20
N LYS A 2 -2.21 -23.62 -33.21
CA LYS A 2 -1.96 -22.23 -33.57
C LYS A 2 -1.39 -21.52 -32.34
N LYS A 3 -0.23 -20.87 -32.50
CA LYS A 3 0.35 -20.00 -31.47
C LYS A 3 -0.57 -18.79 -31.37
N ASN A 4 -1.17 -18.56 -30.21
CA ASN A 4 -1.80 -17.29 -29.92
C ASN A 4 -0.66 -16.35 -29.56
N ASP A 5 -0.23 -15.56 -30.53
CA ASP A 5 0.60 -14.40 -30.29
C ASP A 5 -0.25 -13.46 -29.44
N VAL A 6 0.04 -13.40 -28.13
CA VAL A 6 -0.49 -12.35 -27.27
C VAL A 6 0.22 -11.10 -27.74
N GLU A 7 -0.38 -10.39 -28.69
CA GLU A 7 -0.01 -9.02 -29.01
C GLU A 7 -0.01 -8.24 -27.70
N SER A 8 1.20 -7.97 -27.21
CA SER A 8 1.44 -7.08 -26.09
C SER A 8 1.22 -5.66 -26.61
N GLY A 9 -0.03 -5.32 -26.91
CA GLY A 9 -0.43 -3.99 -27.36
C GLY A 9 -0.05 -2.98 -26.28
N GLU A 10 0.85 -2.06 -26.62
CA GLU A 10 1.19 -0.95 -25.74
C GLU A 10 -0.08 -0.14 -25.48
N LEU A 11 -0.44 0.02 -24.20
CA LEU A 11 -1.59 0.83 -23.81
C LEU A 11 -1.31 2.29 -24.16
N LEU A 12 -2.35 3.00 -24.63
CA LEU A 12 -2.25 4.42 -24.94
C LEU A 12 -1.79 5.21 -23.71
N PRO A 13 -0.90 6.22 -23.86
CA PRO A 13 -0.25 6.95 -22.77
C PRO A 13 -1.19 7.42 -21.64
N ASP A 14 -2.40 7.85 -22.03
CA ASP A 14 -3.41 8.49 -21.18
C ASP A 14 -4.69 7.62 -21.00
N SER A 15 -4.63 6.33 -21.33
CA SER A 15 -5.78 5.45 -21.11
C SER A 15 -6.02 5.27 -19.59
N PRO A 16 -7.28 5.22 -19.12
CA PRO A 16 -7.59 4.92 -17.72
C PRO A 16 -6.98 3.60 -17.26
N GLU A 17 -6.86 2.60 -18.15
CA GLU A 17 -6.21 1.33 -17.86
C GLU A 17 -4.69 1.48 -17.67
N LYS A 18 -4.03 2.32 -18.47
CA LYS A 18 -2.61 2.62 -18.29
C LYS A 18 -2.38 3.44 -17.02
N PHE A 19 -3.20 4.46 -16.76
CA PHE A 19 -3.14 5.22 -15.51
C PHE A 19 -3.32 4.32 -14.28
N ALA A 20 -4.28 3.40 -14.32
CA ALA A 20 -4.49 2.42 -13.26
C ALA A 20 -3.32 1.43 -13.14
N LYS A 21 -2.73 0.98 -14.26
CA LYS A 21 -1.56 0.09 -14.27
C LYS A 21 -0.30 0.77 -13.73
N ASP A 22 -0.02 1.99 -14.18
CA ASP A 22 1.11 2.79 -13.75
C ASP A 22 0.99 3.12 -12.25
N ASN A 23 -0.19 3.53 -11.76
CA ASN A 23 -0.46 3.75 -10.33
C ASN A 23 -0.33 2.47 -9.48
N ARG A 24 -0.73 1.30 -9.99
CA ARG A 24 -0.58 0.04 -9.25
C ARG A 24 0.89 -0.33 -9.07
N ASN A 25 1.70 -0.14 -10.11
CA ASN A 25 3.13 -0.37 -10.03
C ASN A 25 3.79 0.62 -9.06
N GLU A 26 3.41 1.89 -9.11
CA GLU A 26 3.89 2.92 -8.19
C GLU A 26 3.55 2.58 -6.73
N LEU A 27 2.30 2.19 -6.46
CA LEU A 27 1.89 1.75 -5.12
C LEU A 27 2.70 0.54 -4.65
N LEU A 28 2.94 -0.44 -5.51
CA LEU A 28 3.77 -1.60 -5.18
C LEU A 28 5.21 -1.19 -4.85
N TYR A 29 5.80 -0.27 -5.62
CA TYR A 29 7.14 0.26 -5.34
C TYR A 29 7.19 1.01 -4.00
N LEU A 30 6.24 1.91 -3.74
CA LEU A 30 6.15 2.64 -2.47
C LEU A 30 5.95 1.67 -1.29
N MET A 31 5.11 0.65 -1.48
CA MET A 31 4.91 -0.36 -0.45
C MET A 31 6.18 -1.15 -0.19
N CYS A 32 7.07 -1.38 -1.16
CA CYS A 32 8.34 -2.09 -0.97
C CYS A 32 9.27 -1.40 0.04
N ASP A 33 9.27 -0.06 0.07
CA ASP A 33 10.16 0.74 0.93
C ASP A 33 9.73 0.77 2.40
N LEU A 34 8.51 0.32 2.71
CA LEU A 34 8.01 0.23 4.07
C LEU A 34 8.63 -0.93 4.85
N GLU A 35 8.73 -0.78 6.18
CA GLU A 35 9.02 -1.92 7.05
C GLU A 35 7.97 -3.03 6.86
N ILE A 36 8.39 -4.29 7.03
CA ILE A 36 7.49 -5.46 6.93
C ILE A 36 6.26 -5.28 7.81
N LEU A 37 6.46 -4.81 9.06
CA LEU A 37 5.39 -4.62 10.02
C LEU A 37 4.41 -3.51 9.59
N ASP A 38 4.93 -2.39 9.08
CA ASP A 38 4.09 -1.27 8.64
C ASP A 38 3.24 -1.67 7.43
N ARG A 39 3.84 -2.34 6.45
CA ARG A 39 3.14 -2.88 5.29
C ARG A 39 2.04 -3.87 5.70
N ASP A 40 2.31 -4.75 6.66
CA ASP A 40 1.35 -5.76 7.14
C ASP A 40 0.15 -5.10 7.86
N ILE A 41 0.41 -4.02 8.62
CA ILE A 41 -0.62 -3.19 9.25
C ILE A 41 -1.45 -2.45 8.19
N LEU A 42 -0.82 -1.82 7.19
CA LEU A 42 -1.53 -1.10 6.12
C LEU A 42 -2.40 -2.03 5.28
N VAL A 43 -1.92 -3.24 4.96
CA VAL A 43 -2.72 -4.25 4.26
C VAL A 43 -3.99 -4.59 5.03
N ARG A 44 -3.86 -4.85 6.34
CA ARG A 44 -5.04 -5.13 7.18
C ARG A 44 -5.99 -3.94 7.26
N ARG A 45 -5.46 -2.73 7.46
CA ARG A 45 -6.29 -1.53 7.62
C ARG A 45 -7.05 -1.17 6.35
N PHE A 46 -6.36 -1.12 5.22
CA PHE A 46 -6.90 -0.51 3.99
C PHE A 46 -7.40 -1.52 2.96
N PHE A 47 -6.86 -2.74 2.93
CA PHE A 47 -7.28 -3.76 1.97
C PHE A 47 -8.24 -4.79 2.59
N GLN A 48 -8.08 -5.09 3.88
CA GLN A 48 -8.96 -6.03 4.59
C GLN A 48 -10.04 -5.32 5.41
N GLY A 49 -9.94 -4.01 5.60
CA GLY A 49 -10.94 -3.20 6.30
C GLY A 49 -10.97 -3.42 7.81
N MET A 50 -9.90 -3.93 8.40
CA MET A 50 -9.83 -4.17 9.85
C MET A 50 -9.67 -2.87 10.63
N GLU A 51 -10.27 -2.80 11.80
CA GLU A 51 -10.09 -1.67 12.72
C GLU A 51 -8.79 -1.81 13.55
N ASN A 52 -8.25 -0.69 14.05
CA ASN A 52 -6.96 -0.67 14.74
C ASN A 52 -6.91 -1.64 15.94
N GLU A 53 -8.01 -1.75 16.70
CA GLU A 53 -8.15 -2.69 17.82
C GLU A 53 -8.07 -4.15 17.36
N GLU A 54 -8.69 -4.48 16.23
CA GLU A 54 -8.65 -5.83 15.66
C GLU A 54 -7.24 -6.18 15.21
N ILE A 55 -6.58 -5.27 14.50
CA ILE A 55 -5.18 -5.42 14.08
C ILE A 55 -4.28 -5.62 15.29
N ALA A 56 -4.46 -4.81 16.34
CA ALA A 56 -3.69 -4.90 17.57
C ALA A 56 -3.83 -6.27 18.24
N ARG A 57 -5.05 -6.80 18.35
CA ARG A 57 -5.32 -8.15 18.88
C ARG A 57 -4.68 -9.24 18.02
N HIS A 58 -4.78 -9.14 16.70
CA HIS A 58 -4.21 -10.13 15.79
C HIS A 58 -2.68 -10.17 15.79
N MET A 59 -2.04 -9.03 16.07
CA MET A 59 -0.58 -8.88 16.00
C MET A 59 0.10 -8.85 17.37
N GLY A 60 -0.65 -8.94 18.47
CA GLY A 60 -0.10 -8.85 19.82
C GLY A 60 0.46 -7.46 20.16
N LEU A 61 -0.10 -6.41 19.58
CA LEU A 61 0.32 -5.02 19.75
C LEU A 61 -0.67 -4.24 20.63
N LYS A 62 -0.26 -3.06 21.08
CA LYS A 62 -1.19 -2.06 21.61
C LYS A 62 -1.84 -1.31 20.45
N GLU A 63 -3.12 -0.95 20.57
CA GLU A 63 -3.84 -0.17 19.55
C GLU A 63 -3.12 1.15 19.21
N ALA A 64 -2.61 1.86 20.21
CA ALA A 64 -1.82 3.08 20.00
C ALA A 64 -0.58 2.82 19.13
N ALA A 65 0.10 1.68 19.29
CA ALA A 65 1.26 1.34 18.47
C ALA A 65 0.87 1.08 17.00
N VAL A 66 -0.31 0.52 16.75
CA VAL A 66 -0.86 0.38 15.39
C VAL A 66 -1.15 1.75 14.77
N ALA A 67 -1.82 2.64 15.51
CA ALA A 67 -2.11 3.99 15.06
C ALA A 67 -0.84 4.80 14.75
N GLU A 68 0.17 4.70 15.60
CA GLU A 68 1.46 5.36 15.40
C GLU A 68 2.19 4.86 14.15
N ARG A 69 2.21 3.53 13.94
CA ARG A 69 2.82 2.93 12.75
C ARG A 69 2.11 3.33 11.47
N ILE A 70 0.77 3.38 11.47
CA ILE A 70 0.01 3.91 10.34
C ILE A 70 0.46 5.35 10.07
N ALA A 71 0.41 6.24 11.07
CA ALA A 71 0.76 7.64 10.90
C ALA A 71 2.18 7.85 10.37
N TYR A 72 3.15 7.05 10.83
CA TYR A 72 4.52 7.08 10.30
C TYR A 72 4.59 6.60 8.85
N ALA A 73 3.99 5.45 8.54
CA ALA A 73 4.06 4.82 7.22
C ALA A 73 3.39 5.64 6.12
N ILE A 74 2.34 6.41 6.44
CA ILE A 74 1.67 7.30 5.48
C ILE A 74 2.15 8.76 5.57
N GLY A 75 3.28 9.01 6.25
CA GLY A 75 3.94 10.32 6.27
C GLY A 75 3.23 11.41 7.08
N LEU A 76 2.21 11.06 7.86
CA LEU A 76 1.45 12.02 8.68
C LEU A 76 2.22 12.56 9.90
N ARG A 77 3.45 12.07 10.15
CA ARG A 77 4.32 12.56 11.23
C ARG A 77 5.32 13.65 10.81
N ASN A 78 5.46 13.98 9.53
CA ASN A 78 6.53 14.88 9.06
C ASN A 78 6.27 16.38 9.32
N ASP A 79 5.10 16.76 9.85
CA ASP A 79 4.75 18.19 10.04
C ASP A 79 5.10 18.75 11.43
N TRP A 80 5.72 17.98 12.34
CA TRP A 80 6.04 18.42 13.72
C TRP A 80 7.54 18.54 14.03
N VAL A 81 8.41 18.42 13.03
CA VAL A 81 9.86 18.68 13.18
C VAL A 81 10.31 19.73 12.17
N VAL A 82 9.78 20.94 12.30
CA VAL A 82 10.47 22.15 11.86
C VAL A 82 10.58 23.04 13.10
N SER A 83 11.79 23.04 13.69
CA SER A 83 12.22 24.01 14.71
C SER A 83 12.52 25.36 14.08
#